data_AF-E2SJ77-F1
#
_entry.id   AF-E2SJ77-F1
#
_cell.length_a   1.000
_cell.length_b   1.000
_cell.length_c   1.000
_cell.angle_alpha   90.00
_cell.angle_beta   90.00
_cell.angle_gamma   90.00
#
_symmetry.space_group_name_H-M   'P 1'
#
loop_
_entity.id
_entity.type
_entity.pdbx_description
1 polymer ?
#
loop_
_entity_poly.entity_id
_entity_poly.type
_entity_poly.pdbx_seq_one_letter_code
_entity_poly.pdbx_strand_id
1 'polypeptide(L)'
;MTALVTLTKRHILLYIRDRSAIFFSMLSVLIVLLMMLVFLKDMNRDELIQLIQNANGTINQQDASHLITMWTIAGILIVNAFTVPITMIGMLTQDKEQKRLESFYCSCVPRHILMLSYLLSAVLMGFAMCMLLMLLSYCYVSLNGFAFLTLFQFLQASFLLLLCTFVSSSLTALIAHWVNSEHAWGAFSTLAGTLIGFLGGIYLPVGMLPAAVQGVLKGLPFLHEAALMRNILTSSSLTQLFDGLPASLTDTYREVMGITITVNKQALSTEFQILTLLLCGIITLSLTVYLLNRHTAFDK
;
A
#
# COMPACT_ATOMS: atom_id res chain seq x y z
N MET A 1 3.92 31.95 -8.13
CA MET A 1 3.62 30.58 -7.67
C MET A 1 2.83 30.69 -6.37
N THR A 2 1.73 29.93 -6.22
CA THR A 2 0.98 29.86 -4.97
C THR A 2 1.83 29.20 -3.88
N ALA A 3 1.65 29.59 -2.61
CA ALA A 3 2.41 29.07 -1.48
C ALA A 3 2.38 27.52 -1.41
N LEU A 4 1.23 26.92 -1.75
CA LEU A 4 1.04 25.48 -1.82
C LEU A 4 2.05 24.79 -2.74
N VAL A 5 2.22 25.31 -3.97
CA VAL A 5 3.11 24.68 -4.97
C VAL A 5 4.56 24.80 -4.53
N THR A 6 4.96 25.95 -3.99
CA THR A 6 6.34 26.18 -3.51
C THR A 6 6.70 25.23 -2.37
N LEU A 7 5.80 25.06 -1.39
CA LEU A 7 6.02 24.16 -0.25
C LEU A 7 5.98 22.69 -0.67
N THR A 8 5.05 22.31 -1.54
CA THR A 8 5.00 20.94 -2.08
C THR A 8 6.30 20.59 -2.81
N LYS A 9 6.81 21.52 -3.64
CA LYS A 9 8.10 21.36 -4.31
C LYS A 9 9.26 21.25 -3.33
N ARG A 10 9.26 22.02 -2.24
CA ARG A 10 10.27 21.91 -1.17
C ARG A 10 10.30 20.48 -0.62
N HIS A 11 9.16 19.95 -0.20
CA HIS A 11 9.09 18.61 0.40
C HIS A 11 9.56 17.52 -0.56
N ILE A 12 9.11 17.59 -1.83
CA ILE A 12 9.56 16.66 -2.88
C ILE A 12 11.09 16.72 -3.06
N LEU A 13 11.66 17.92 -3.14
CA LEU A 13 13.10 18.09 -3.34
C LEU A 13 13.92 17.63 -2.13
N LEU A 14 13.43 17.83 -0.90
CA LEU A 14 14.09 17.32 0.30
C LEU A 14 14.16 15.80 0.28
N TYR A 15 13.04 15.14 -0.03
CA TYR A 15 12.99 13.68 -0.15
C TYR A 15 13.88 13.14 -1.28
N ILE A 16 13.83 13.73 -2.48
CA ILE A 16 14.64 13.26 -3.62
C ILE A 16 16.15 13.42 -3.36
N ARG A 17 16.55 14.44 -2.59
CA ARG A 17 17.96 14.70 -2.25
C ARG A 17 18.47 13.79 -1.14
N ASP A 18 17.59 13.30 -0.28
CA ASP A 18 17.93 12.36 0.79
C ASP A 18 17.89 10.90 0.28
N ARG A 19 19.06 10.41 -0.13
CA ARG A 19 19.22 9.04 -0.63
C ARG A 19 18.90 7.99 0.43
N SER A 20 19.15 8.30 1.71
CA SER A 20 18.85 7.40 2.81
C SER A 20 17.34 7.31 3.00
N ALA A 21 16.61 8.43 2.96
CA ALA A 21 15.16 8.44 3.03
C ALA A 21 14.53 7.60 1.89
N ILE A 22 15.02 7.75 0.65
CA ILE A 22 14.55 6.94 -0.49
C ILE A 22 14.79 5.45 -0.23
N PHE A 23 16.01 5.08 0.14
CA PHE A 23 16.37 3.67 0.38
C PHE A 23 15.52 3.06 1.51
N PHE A 24 15.41 3.75 2.64
CA PHE A 24 14.67 3.25 3.79
C PHE A 24 13.15 3.25 3.58
N SER A 25 12.60 4.13 2.73
CA SER A 25 11.18 4.06 2.35
C SER A 25 10.83 2.76 1.62
N MET A 26 11.81 2.12 0.97
CA MET A 26 11.67 0.84 0.26
C MET A 26 12.16 -0.35 1.10
N LEU A 27 12.58 -0.17 2.35
CA LEU A 27 13.13 -1.26 3.17
C LEU A 27 12.13 -2.40 3.33
N SER A 28 10.86 -2.09 3.60
CA SER A 28 9.78 -3.08 3.71
C SER A 28 9.55 -3.84 2.41
N VAL A 29 9.70 -3.18 1.27
CA VAL A 29 9.62 -3.83 -0.05
C VAL A 29 10.76 -4.85 -0.21
N LEU A 30 11.98 -4.50 0.23
CA LEU A 30 13.11 -5.44 0.24
C LEU A 30 12.85 -6.64 1.16
N ILE A 31 12.24 -6.42 2.32
CA ILE A 31 11.84 -7.52 3.23
C ILE A 31 10.82 -8.44 2.57
N VAL A 32 9.79 -7.88 1.90
CA VAL A 32 8.80 -8.66 1.15
C VAL A 32 9.47 -9.48 0.04
N LEU A 33 10.38 -8.87 -0.72
CA LEU A 33 11.14 -9.56 -1.77
C LEU A 33 11.98 -10.72 -1.22
N LEU A 34 12.65 -10.51 -0.08
CA LEU A 34 13.44 -11.54 0.58
C LEU A 34 12.55 -12.69 1.06
N MET A 35 11.44 -12.39 1.73
CA MET A 35 10.46 -13.41 2.15
C MET A 35 9.92 -14.20 0.96
N MET A 36 9.67 -13.51 -0.17
CA MET A 36 9.20 -14.15 -1.39
C MET A 36 10.21 -15.14 -1.97
N LEU A 37 11.46 -14.72 -2.10
CA LEU A 37 12.52 -15.55 -2.70
C LEU A 37 12.86 -16.76 -1.84
N VAL A 38 12.77 -16.64 -0.52
CA VAL A 38 13.19 -17.72 0.40
C VAL A 38 12.05 -18.68 0.73
N PHE A 39 10.80 -18.22 0.81
CA PHE A 39 9.70 -19.03 1.35
C PHE A 39 8.45 -19.03 0.46
N LEU A 40 7.88 -17.85 0.17
CA LEU A 40 6.50 -17.80 -0.35
C LEU A 40 6.39 -18.31 -1.79
N LYS A 41 7.43 -18.16 -2.62
CA LYS A 41 7.34 -18.55 -4.03
C LYS A 41 7.11 -20.05 -4.16
N ASP A 42 7.96 -20.86 -3.53
CA ASP A 42 7.89 -22.32 -3.67
C ASP A 42 6.69 -22.89 -2.91
N MET A 43 6.42 -22.40 -1.69
CA MET A 43 5.29 -22.83 -0.88
C MET A 43 3.94 -22.62 -1.59
N ASN A 44 3.63 -21.39 -2.02
CA ASN A 44 2.34 -21.11 -2.65
C ASN A 44 2.21 -21.77 -4.02
N ARG A 45 3.33 -21.95 -4.73
CA ARG A 45 3.33 -22.63 -6.02
C ARG A 45 3.01 -24.12 -5.85
N ASP A 46 3.63 -24.78 -4.89
CA ASP A 46 3.41 -26.20 -4.64
C ASP A 46 1.99 -26.46 -4.14
N GLU A 47 1.47 -25.60 -3.24
CA GLU A 47 0.07 -25.64 -2.79
C GLU A 47 -0.92 -25.46 -3.96
N LEU A 48 -0.67 -24.50 -4.85
CA LEU A 48 -1.51 -24.27 -6.03
C LEU A 48 -1.50 -25.46 -6.98
N ILE A 49 -0.32 -26.05 -7.23
CA ILE A 49 -0.19 -27.22 -8.10
C ILE A 49 -0.95 -28.41 -7.51
N GLN A 50 -0.79 -28.68 -6.21
CA GLN A 50 -1.51 -29.76 -5.53
C GLN A 50 -3.03 -29.53 -5.57
N LEU A 51 -3.49 -28.30 -5.34
CA LEU A 51 -4.90 -27.95 -5.36
C LEU A 51 -5.54 -28.23 -6.73
N ILE A 52 -4.86 -27.88 -7.82
CA ILE A 52 -5.38 -28.10 -9.18
C ILE A 52 -5.30 -29.57 -9.57
N GLN A 53 -4.23 -30.27 -9.22
CA GLN A 53 -4.10 -31.71 -9.47
C GLN A 53 -5.19 -32.52 -8.75
N ASN A 54 -5.51 -32.16 -7.50
CA ASN A 54 -6.59 -32.79 -6.74
C ASN A 54 -7.98 -32.57 -7.36
N ALA A 55 -8.13 -31.50 -8.15
CA ALA A 55 -9.35 -31.19 -8.89
C ALA A 55 -9.38 -31.80 -10.31
N ASN A 56 -8.45 -32.72 -10.62
CA ASN A 56 -8.23 -33.31 -11.96
C ASN A 56 -7.87 -32.28 -13.06
N GLY A 57 -7.37 -31.11 -12.68
CA GLY A 57 -6.84 -30.12 -13.61
C GLY A 57 -5.37 -30.36 -13.93
N THR A 58 -4.91 -29.83 -15.07
CA THR A 58 -3.50 -29.82 -15.45
C THR A 58 -2.96 -28.40 -15.38
N ILE A 59 -1.86 -28.18 -14.65
CA ILE A 59 -1.20 -26.88 -14.54
C ILE A 59 0.28 -26.98 -14.85
N ASN A 60 0.80 -26.04 -15.64
CA ASN A 60 2.23 -25.90 -15.83
C ASN A 60 2.85 -25.14 -14.65
N GLN A 61 4.04 -25.57 -14.24
CA GLN A 61 4.85 -24.92 -13.20
C GLN A 61 5.12 -23.43 -13.49
N GLN A 62 5.22 -23.06 -14.76
CA GLN A 62 5.44 -21.68 -15.21
C GLN A 62 4.22 -20.79 -14.95
N ASP A 63 3.01 -21.28 -15.25
CA ASP A 63 1.78 -20.51 -15.08
C ASP A 63 1.45 -20.31 -13.58
N ALA A 64 1.70 -21.33 -12.76
CA ALA A 64 1.63 -21.22 -11.30
C ALA A 64 2.60 -20.14 -10.78
N SER A 65 3.84 -20.13 -11.29
CA SER A 65 4.86 -19.14 -10.89
C SER A 65 4.46 -17.71 -11.31
N HIS A 66 3.80 -17.56 -12.46
CA HIS A 66 3.31 -16.27 -12.94
C HIS A 66 2.22 -15.70 -12.02
N LEU A 67 1.21 -16.50 -11.66
CA LEU A 67 0.16 -16.07 -10.74
C LEU A 67 0.73 -15.61 -9.39
N ILE A 68 1.64 -16.40 -8.82
CA ILE A 68 2.28 -16.09 -7.54
C ILE A 68 3.17 -14.85 -7.65
N THR A 69 3.84 -14.64 -8.79
CA THR A 69 4.60 -13.41 -9.07
C THR A 69 3.70 -12.18 -9.12
N MET A 70 2.58 -12.23 -9.84
CA MET A 70 1.62 -11.12 -9.94
C MET A 70 0.97 -10.80 -8.60
N TRP A 71 0.64 -11.83 -7.80
CA TRP A 71 0.13 -11.68 -6.44
C TRP A 71 1.13 -10.96 -5.53
N THR A 72 2.42 -11.28 -5.65
CA THR A 72 3.47 -10.64 -4.85
C THR A 72 3.74 -9.21 -5.29
N ILE A 73 3.76 -8.94 -6.59
CA ILE A 73 3.89 -7.57 -7.12
C ILE A 73 2.76 -6.69 -6.57
N ALA A 74 1.52 -7.19 -6.53
CA ALA A 74 0.40 -6.47 -5.92
C ALA A 74 0.68 -6.10 -4.46
N GLY A 75 1.20 -7.05 -3.65
CA GLY A 75 1.57 -6.79 -2.27
C GLY A 75 2.69 -5.75 -2.14
N ILE A 76 3.76 -5.88 -2.92
CA ILE A 76 4.90 -4.94 -2.93
C ILE A 76 4.44 -3.51 -3.21
N LEU A 77 3.56 -3.33 -4.19
CA LEU A 77 3.03 -2.02 -4.55
C LEU A 77 2.23 -1.40 -3.40
N ILE A 78 1.42 -2.19 -2.68
CA ILE A 78 0.64 -1.70 -1.54
C ILE A 78 1.54 -1.37 -0.33
N VAL A 79 2.56 -2.20 -0.03
CA VAL A 79 3.56 -1.85 0.99
C VAL A 79 4.19 -0.50 0.68
N ASN A 80 4.62 -0.31 -0.56
CA ASN A 80 5.27 0.94 -0.98
C ASN A 80 4.31 2.14 -0.95
N ALA A 81 3.04 1.93 -1.28
CA ALA A 81 2.00 2.95 -1.20
C ALA A 81 1.78 3.45 0.24
N PHE A 82 2.19 2.68 1.25
CA PHE A 82 2.13 3.06 2.66
C PHE A 82 3.46 3.59 3.21
N THR A 83 4.58 2.92 2.92
CA THR A 83 5.89 3.27 3.51
C THR A 83 6.46 4.58 2.99
N VAL A 84 6.24 4.90 1.71
CA VAL A 84 6.70 6.19 1.15
C VAL A 84 5.97 7.38 1.78
N PRO A 85 4.63 7.37 1.94
CA PRO A 85 3.94 8.38 2.74
C PRO A 85 4.45 8.52 4.18
N ILE A 86 4.80 7.42 4.87
CA ILE A 86 5.43 7.49 6.21
C ILE A 86 6.72 8.30 6.17
N THR A 87 7.62 7.99 5.24
CA THR A 87 8.88 8.74 5.10
C THR A 87 8.62 10.20 4.75
N MET A 88 7.70 10.47 3.83
CA MET A 88 7.37 11.83 3.38
C MET A 88 6.77 12.69 4.51
N ILE A 89 5.82 12.14 5.26
CA ILE A 89 5.21 12.83 6.40
C ILE A 89 6.21 12.97 7.56
N GLY A 90 7.26 12.15 7.63
CA GLY A 90 8.35 12.34 8.60
C GLY A 90 9.00 13.73 8.53
N MET A 91 9.00 14.38 7.35
CA MET A 91 9.46 15.76 7.23
C MET A 91 8.62 16.75 8.06
N LEU A 92 7.33 16.49 8.26
CA LEU A 92 6.49 17.30 9.16
C LEU A 92 7.00 17.20 10.59
N THR A 93 7.34 15.99 11.06
CA THR A 93 7.86 15.79 12.42
C THR A 93 9.24 16.43 12.59
N GLN A 94 10.11 16.29 11.59
CA GLN A 94 11.40 16.99 11.59
C GLN A 94 11.23 18.51 11.63
N ASP A 95 10.31 19.07 10.83
CA ASP A 95 10.06 20.50 10.82
C ASP A 95 9.41 21.00 12.14
N LYS A 96 8.66 20.14 12.86
CA LYS A 96 8.19 20.40 14.24
C LYS A 96 9.37 20.48 15.21
N GLU A 97 10.21 19.45 15.24
CA GLU A 97 11.31 19.34 16.21
C GLU A 97 12.33 20.47 16.02
N GLN A 98 12.64 20.82 14.76
CA GLN A 98 13.56 21.90 14.42
C GLN A 98 12.93 23.30 14.49
N LYS A 99 11.70 23.43 15.01
CA LYS A 99 10.93 24.69 15.14
C LYS A 99 10.75 25.46 13.83
N ARG A 100 10.85 24.79 12.68
CA ARG A 100 10.63 25.40 11.36
C ARG A 100 9.16 25.74 11.14
N LEU A 101 8.24 24.98 11.76
CA LEU A 101 6.81 25.30 11.74
C LEU A 101 6.52 26.68 12.32
N GLU A 102 7.22 27.11 13.38
CA GLU A 102 7.04 28.44 13.97
C GLU A 102 7.41 29.54 12.97
N SER A 103 8.47 29.34 12.20
CA SER A 103 8.83 30.26 11.11
C SER A 103 7.77 30.29 10.02
N PHE A 104 7.13 29.16 9.70
CA PHE A 104 6.01 29.14 8.76
C PHE A 104 4.75 29.79 9.33
N TYR A 105 4.47 29.69 10.63
CA TYR A 105 3.32 30.34 11.26
C TYR A 105 3.47 31.85 11.37
N CYS A 106 4.70 32.36 11.48
CA CYS A 106 4.99 33.79 11.36
C CYS A 106 4.89 34.30 9.90
N SER A 107 4.96 33.41 8.91
CA SER A 107 4.71 33.78 7.52
C SER A 107 3.20 33.87 7.25
N CYS A 108 2.77 34.70 6.29
CA CYS A 108 1.35 34.84 5.91
C CYS A 108 0.77 33.59 5.20
N VAL A 109 1.29 32.39 5.47
CA VAL A 109 0.83 31.14 4.90
C VAL A 109 -0.17 30.49 5.86
N PRO A 110 -1.42 30.25 5.43
CA PRO A 110 -2.42 29.56 6.24
C PRO A 110 -1.98 28.14 6.62
N ARG A 111 -2.28 27.72 7.85
CA ARG A 111 -1.93 26.37 8.37
C ARG A 111 -2.47 25.23 7.52
N HIS A 112 -3.67 25.37 6.98
CA HIS A 112 -4.27 24.36 6.10
C HIS A 112 -3.49 24.21 4.79
N ILE A 113 -2.90 25.28 4.24
CA ILE A 113 -2.05 25.23 3.04
C ILE A 113 -0.74 24.50 3.35
N LEU A 114 -0.14 24.77 4.51
CA LEU A 114 1.07 24.10 4.96
C LEU A 114 0.84 22.58 5.07
N MET A 115 -0.25 22.17 5.73
CA MET A 115 -0.59 20.76 5.87
C MET A 115 -0.94 20.07 4.57
N LEU A 116 -1.72 20.74 3.72
CA LEU A 116 -2.03 20.25 2.38
C LEU A 116 -0.76 20.06 1.55
N SER A 117 0.26 20.90 1.74
CA SER A 117 1.53 20.75 1.03
C SER A 117 2.35 19.53 1.48
N TYR A 118 2.29 19.13 2.75
CA TYR A 118 2.88 17.87 3.21
C TYR A 118 2.11 16.68 2.65
N LEU A 119 0.79 16.69 2.77
CA LEU A 119 -0.07 15.62 2.26
C LEU A 119 0.10 15.43 0.75
N LEU A 120 0.00 16.51 -0.02
CA LEU A 120 0.13 16.46 -1.48
C LEU A 120 1.51 15.96 -1.90
N SER A 121 2.58 16.38 -1.19
CA SER A 121 3.91 15.85 -1.47
C SER A 121 4.00 14.34 -1.19
N ALA A 122 3.41 13.86 -0.09
CA ALA A 122 3.39 12.44 0.27
C ALA A 122 2.61 11.60 -0.75
N VAL A 123 1.44 12.08 -1.19
CA VAL A 123 0.64 11.41 -2.23
C VAL A 123 1.39 11.35 -3.56
N LEU A 124 1.94 12.49 -4.01
CA LEU A 124 2.65 12.55 -5.30
C LEU A 124 3.91 11.67 -5.30
N MET A 125 4.72 11.71 -4.24
CA MET A 125 5.92 10.88 -4.16
C MET A 125 5.60 9.41 -3.92
N GLY A 126 4.60 9.10 -3.10
CA GLY A 126 4.11 7.73 -2.92
C GLY A 126 3.65 7.14 -4.24
N PHE A 127 2.84 7.89 -4.99
CA PHE A 127 2.38 7.48 -6.32
C PHE A 127 3.53 7.32 -7.31
N ALA A 128 4.46 8.29 -7.37
CA ALA A 128 5.61 8.24 -8.27
C ALA A 128 6.51 7.03 -7.98
N MET A 129 6.77 6.72 -6.71
CA MET A 129 7.55 5.55 -6.33
C MET A 129 6.82 4.24 -6.64
N CYS A 130 5.49 4.19 -6.46
CA CYS A 130 4.72 3.02 -6.87
C CYS A 130 4.75 2.83 -8.40
N MET A 131 4.70 3.91 -9.18
CA MET A 131 4.85 3.84 -10.64
C MET A 131 6.24 3.36 -11.05
N LEU A 132 7.29 3.76 -10.33
CA LEU A 132 8.64 3.23 -10.54
C LEU A 132 8.69 1.72 -10.26
N LEU A 133 8.09 1.24 -9.16
CA LEU A 133 8.01 -0.19 -8.88
C LEU A 133 7.14 -0.95 -9.88
N MET A 134 6.06 -0.35 -10.37
CA MET A 134 5.21 -0.92 -11.42
C MET A 134 6.01 -1.09 -12.72
N LEU A 135 6.84 -0.12 -13.09
CA LEU A 135 7.73 -0.20 -14.24
C LEU A 135 8.79 -1.29 -14.07
N LEU A 136 9.43 -1.37 -12.91
CA LEU A 136 10.40 -2.43 -12.61
C LEU A 136 9.75 -3.82 -12.64
N SER A 137 8.52 -3.93 -12.14
CA SER A 137 7.73 -5.16 -12.17
C SER A 137 7.36 -5.56 -13.60
N TYR A 138 6.97 -4.60 -14.45
CA TYR A 138 6.75 -4.83 -15.87
C TYR A 138 8.00 -5.38 -16.56
N CYS A 139 9.17 -4.77 -16.32
CA CYS A 139 10.45 -5.26 -16.85
C CYS A 139 10.74 -6.68 -16.37
N TYR A 140 10.59 -6.96 -15.08
CA TYR A 140 10.82 -8.28 -14.51
C TYR A 140 9.91 -9.35 -15.13
N VAL A 141 8.60 -9.11 -15.21
CA VAL A 141 7.64 -10.08 -15.76
C VAL A 141 7.87 -10.31 -17.25
N SER A 142 8.12 -9.23 -18.01
CA SER A 142 8.35 -9.31 -19.46
C SER A 142 9.64 -10.06 -19.80
N LEU A 143 10.72 -9.87 -19.02
CA LEU A 143 11.98 -10.62 -19.20
C LEU A 143 11.84 -12.12 -18.90
N ASN A 144 10.86 -12.51 -18.08
CA ASN A 144 10.52 -13.91 -17.83
C ASN A 144 9.54 -14.49 -18.87
N GLY A 145 9.19 -13.73 -19.92
CA GLY A 145 8.36 -14.19 -21.04
C GLY A 145 6.85 -14.19 -20.77
N PHE A 146 6.41 -13.62 -19.66
CA PHE A 146 4.99 -13.57 -19.31
C PHE A 146 4.34 -12.24 -19.69
N ALA A 147 3.03 -12.27 -19.94
CA ALA A 147 2.22 -11.06 -20.08
C ALA A 147 2.07 -10.38 -18.70
N PHE A 148 2.13 -9.05 -18.68
CA PHE A 148 1.94 -8.27 -17.46
C PHE A 148 0.48 -7.84 -17.28
N LEU A 149 0.12 -6.63 -17.71
CA LEU A 149 -1.23 -6.08 -17.60
C LEU A 149 -1.69 -5.55 -18.95
N THR A 150 -2.99 -5.66 -19.21
CA THR A 150 -3.64 -4.89 -20.28
C THR A 150 -3.62 -3.41 -19.95
N LEU A 151 -3.76 -2.54 -20.95
CA LEU A 151 -3.83 -1.08 -20.73
C LEU A 151 -4.94 -0.70 -19.75
N PHE A 152 -6.08 -1.39 -19.81
CA PHE A 152 -7.19 -1.16 -18.89
C PHE A 152 -6.84 -1.53 -17.44
N GLN A 153 -6.24 -2.70 -17.21
CA GLN A 153 -5.78 -3.11 -15.89
C GLN A 153 -4.69 -2.19 -15.34
N PHE A 154 -3.78 -1.71 -16.20
CA PHE A 154 -2.76 -0.74 -15.81
C PHE A 154 -3.37 0.57 -15.32
N LEU A 155 -4.39 1.09 -16.01
CA LEU A 155 -5.10 2.30 -15.59
C LEU A 155 -5.87 2.09 -14.28
N GLN A 156 -6.53 0.93 -14.11
CA GLN A 156 -7.20 0.57 -12.86
C GLN A 156 -6.23 0.48 -11.69
N ALA A 157 -5.11 -0.22 -11.86
CA ALA A 157 -4.05 -0.33 -10.85
C ALA A 157 -3.46 1.04 -10.51
N SER A 158 -3.26 1.91 -11.52
CA SER A 158 -2.76 3.27 -11.30
C SER A 158 -3.74 4.13 -10.50
N PHE A 159 -5.03 4.10 -10.82
CA PHE A 159 -6.04 4.80 -10.05
C PHE A 159 -6.11 4.30 -8.60
N LEU A 160 -6.06 2.98 -8.42
CA LEU A 160 -6.05 2.36 -7.10
C LEU A 160 -4.81 2.77 -6.30
N LEU A 161 -3.62 2.81 -6.92
CA LEU A 161 -2.40 3.27 -6.25
C LEU A 161 -2.49 4.72 -5.78
N LEU A 162 -3.11 5.59 -6.58
CA LEU A 162 -3.35 6.97 -6.17
C LEU A 162 -4.29 7.04 -4.96
N LEU A 163 -5.32 6.19 -4.92
CA LEU A 163 -6.22 6.07 -3.77
C LEU A 163 -5.48 5.55 -2.53
N CYS A 164 -4.72 4.46 -2.65
CA CYS A 164 -3.97 3.88 -1.53
C CYS A 164 -2.96 4.86 -0.95
N THR A 165 -2.22 5.60 -1.81
CA THR A 165 -1.27 6.62 -1.33
C THR A 165 -1.97 7.80 -0.68
N PHE A 166 -3.17 8.18 -1.15
CA PHE A 166 -4.01 9.19 -0.50
C PHE A 166 -4.47 8.75 0.90
N VAL A 167 -5.02 7.54 1.02
CA VAL A 167 -5.48 6.97 2.30
C VAL A 167 -4.31 6.85 3.28
N SER A 168 -3.21 6.26 2.81
CA SER A 168 -1.98 6.10 3.60
C SER A 168 -1.38 7.43 4.05
N SER A 169 -1.33 8.44 3.16
CA SER A 169 -0.85 9.78 3.52
C SER A 169 -1.75 10.46 4.55
N SER A 170 -3.07 10.29 4.45
CA SER A 170 -4.04 10.89 5.38
C SER A 170 -3.97 10.24 6.76
N LEU A 171 -3.89 8.90 6.83
CA LEU A 171 -3.68 8.16 8.08
C LEU A 171 -2.35 8.53 8.75
N THR A 172 -1.28 8.56 7.96
CA THR A 172 0.06 8.88 8.46
C THR A 172 0.13 10.33 8.96
N ALA A 173 -0.47 11.28 8.25
CA ALA A 173 -0.55 12.68 8.67
C ALA A 173 -1.34 12.84 9.98
N LEU A 174 -2.41 12.07 10.16
CA LEU A 174 -3.16 12.02 11.41
C LEU A 174 -2.28 11.54 12.56
N ILE A 175 -1.55 10.44 12.39
CA ILE A 175 -0.64 9.91 13.42
C ILE A 175 0.47 10.92 13.74
N ALA A 176 1.05 11.54 12.71
CA ALA A 176 2.09 12.56 12.84
C ALA A 176 1.62 13.79 13.62
N HIS A 177 0.31 14.02 13.77
CA HIS A 177 -0.21 15.09 14.60
C HIS A 177 0.29 14.98 16.05
N TRP A 178 0.27 13.79 16.65
CA TRP A 178 0.65 13.57 18.06
C TRP A 178 2.14 13.32 18.28
N VAL A 179 2.89 13.09 17.20
CA VAL A 179 4.34 12.84 17.28
C VAL A 179 5.10 14.17 17.15
N ASN A 180 6.02 14.42 18.10
CA ASN A 180 6.75 15.68 18.20
C ASN A 180 8.28 15.54 18.11
N SER A 181 8.82 14.33 18.03
CA SER A 181 10.26 14.09 17.89
C SER A 181 10.57 13.10 16.76
N GLU A 182 11.69 13.30 16.09
CA GLU A 182 12.25 12.43 15.05
C GLU A 182 12.50 11.03 15.63
N HIS A 183 12.92 10.92 16.90
CA HIS A 183 13.12 9.62 17.55
C HIS A 183 11.81 8.81 17.65
N ALA A 184 10.73 9.43 18.14
CA ALA A 184 9.42 8.77 18.24
C ALA A 184 8.86 8.42 16.84
N TRP A 185 9.08 9.30 15.85
CA TRP A 185 8.68 9.04 14.47
C TRP A 185 9.46 7.89 13.84
N GLY A 186 10.77 7.81 14.11
CA GLY A 186 11.63 6.72 13.66
C GLY A 186 11.14 5.37 14.20
N ALA A 187 10.88 5.28 15.51
CA ALA A 187 10.34 4.08 16.14
C ALA A 187 8.99 3.66 15.53
N PHE A 188 8.06 4.62 15.35
CA PHE A 188 6.79 4.37 14.68
C PHE A 188 6.98 3.88 13.24
N SER A 189 7.85 4.54 12.47
CA SER A 189 8.10 4.21 11.06
C SER A 189 8.66 2.81 10.89
N THR A 190 9.59 2.40 11.76
CA THR A 190 10.15 1.04 11.75
C THR A 190 9.09 -0.01 12.08
N LEU A 191 8.27 0.23 13.11
CA LEU A 191 7.20 -0.69 13.49
C LEU A 191 6.14 -0.80 12.40
N ALA A 192 5.67 0.34 11.88
CA ALA A 192 4.70 0.40 10.80
C ALA A 192 5.22 -0.28 9.53
N GLY A 193 6.47 -0.01 9.14
CA GLY A 193 7.11 -0.64 7.99
C GLY A 193 7.34 -2.15 8.14
N THR A 194 7.56 -2.64 9.35
CA THR A 194 7.72 -4.09 9.58
C THR A 194 6.37 -4.80 9.61
N LEU A 195 5.36 -4.16 10.22
CA LEU A 195 4.04 -4.77 10.40
C LEU A 195 3.16 -4.68 9.15
N ILE A 196 3.36 -3.70 8.27
CA ILE A 196 2.49 -3.51 7.09
C ILE A 196 2.40 -4.76 6.21
N GLY A 197 3.48 -5.52 6.08
CA GLY A 197 3.47 -6.77 5.32
C GLY A 197 2.59 -7.86 5.95
N PHE A 198 2.44 -7.87 7.28
CA PHE A 198 1.45 -8.73 7.96
C PHE A 198 0.05 -8.14 7.87
N LEU A 199 -0.11 -6.82 8.07
CA LEU A 199 -1.40 -6.15 8.08
C LEU A 199 -2.12 -6.23 6.72
N GLY A 200 -1.37 -6.22 5.61
CA GLY A 200 -1.89 -6.44 4.26
C GLY A 200 -1.99 -7.92 3.85
N GLY A 201 -1.62 -8.87 4.71
CA GLY A 201 -1.55 -10.29 4.36
C GLY A 201 -0.58 -10.57 3.19
N ILE A 202 0.58 -9.90 3.18
CA ILE A 202 1.56 -9.90 2.09
C ILE A 202 2.67 -10.91 2.39
N TYR A 203 3.05 -11.08 3.65
CA TYR A 203 4.00 -12.12 4.07
C TYR A 203 3.40 -13.52 4.11
N LEU A 204 2.08 -13.65 4.24
CA LEU A 204 1.39 -14.94 4.25
C LEU A 204 0.00 -14.78 3.64
N PRO A 205 -0.50 -15.78 2.89
CA PRO A 205 -1.91 -15.86 2.51
C PRO A 205 -2.83 -15.69 3.72
N VAL A 206 -3.91 -14.94 3.54
CA VAL A 206 -4.85 -14.59 4.63
C VAL A 206 -5.47 -15.85 5.24
N GLY A 207 -5.73 -16.87 4.43
CA GLY A 207 -6.30 -18.14 4.86
C GLY A 207 -5.39 -18.94 5.81
N MET A 208 -4.08 -18.68 5.82
CA MET A 208 -3.13 -19.33 6.74
C MET A 208 -3.11 -18.68 8.13
N LEU A 209 -3.73 -17.49 8.29
CA LEU A 209 -3.75 -16.77 9.56
C LEU A 209 -4.86 -17.31 10.48
N PRO A 210 -4.68 -17.25 11.81
CA PRO A 210 -5.75 -17.58 12.75
C PRO A 210 -7.00 -16.72 12.52
N ALA A 211 -8.19 -17.28 12.72
CA ALA A 211 -9.47 -16.61 12.45
C ALA A 211 -9.61 -15.25 13.18
N ALA A 212 -9.08 -15.14 14.41
CA ALA A 212 -9.06 -13.88 15.14
C ALA A 212 -8.23 -12.79 14.44
N VAL A 213 -7.07 -13.16 13.89
CA VAL A 213 -6.20 -12.24 13.15
C VAL A 213 -6.88 -11.82 11.85
N GLN A 214 -7.45 -12.77 11.10
CA GLN A 214 -8.21 -12.46 9.89
C GLN A 214 -9.33 -11.45 10.18
N GLY A 215 -10.08 -11.63 11.28
CA GLY A 215 -11.15 -10.71 11.69
C GLY A 215 -10.65 -9.28 11.89
N VAL A 216 -9.51 -9.09 12.55
CA VAL A 216 -8.90 -7.77 12.73
C VAL A 216 -8.45 -7.18 11.40
N LEU A 217 -7.74 -7.96 10.58
CA LEU A 217 -7.20 -7.47 9.30
C LEU A 217 -8.30 -7.06 8.32
N LYS A 218 -9.45 -7.75 8.32
CA LYS A 218 -10.63 -7.38 7.51
C LYS A 218 -11.21 -6.01 7.87
N GLY A 219 -10.93 -5.48 9.07
CA GLY A 219 -11.31 -4.13 9.48
C GLY A 219 -10.30 -3.04 9.09
N LEU A 220 -9.10 -3.40 8.64
CA LEU A 220 -8.02 -2.46 8.35
C LEU A 220 -7.96 -2.14 6.85
N PRO A 221 -7.71 -0.87 6.47
CA PRO A 221 -7.69 -0.46 5.06
C PRO A 221 -6.64 -1.23 4.24
N PHE A 222 -5.50 -1.57 4.84
CA PHE A 222 -4.37 -2.23 4.17
C PHE A 222 -4.72 -3.57 3.53
N LEU A 223 -5.61 -4.37 4.16
CA LEU A 223 -6.03 -5.63 3.58
C LEU A 223 -6.94 -5.41 2.35
N HIS A 224 -7.82 -4.41 2.39
CA HIS A 224 -8.68 -4.04 1.26
C HIS A 224 -7.84 -3.51 0.09
N GLU A 225 -6.83 -2.68 0.37
CA GLU A 225 -5.88 -2.20 -0.64
C GLU A 225 -5.17 -3.37 -1.33
N ALA A 226 -4.66 -4.33 -0.55
CA ALA A 226 -4.00 -5.53 -1.06
C ALA A 226 -4.95 -6.41 -1.88
N ALA A 227 -6.17 -6.67 -1.39
CA ALA A 227 -7.16 -7.49 -2.07
C ALA A 227 -7.58 -6.88 -3.42
N LEU A 228 -7.89 -5.58 -3.45
CA LEU A 228 -8.24 -4.86 -4.68
C LEU A 228 -7.10 -4.90 -5.70
N MET A 229 -5.85 -4.65 -5.27
CA MET A 229 -4.69 -4.69 -6.16
C MET A 229 -4.45 -6.09 -6.71
N ARG A 230 -4.54 -7.11 -5.86
CA ARG A 230 -4.42 -8.52 -6.27
C ARG A 230 -5.50 -8.89 -7.27
N ASN A 231 -6.74 -8.48 -7.04
CA ASN A 231 -7.83 -8.77 -7.96
C ASN A 231 -7.52 -8.24 -9.37
N ILE A 232 -6.97 -7.03 -9.49
CA ILE A 232 -6.58 -6.46 -10.79
C ILE A 232 -5.39 -7.21 -11.41
N LEU A 233 -4.32 -7.43 -10.63
CA LEU A 233 -3.07 -7.99 -11.15
C LEU A 233 -3.15 -9.49 -11.46
N THR A 234 -4.00 -10.24 -10.76
CA THR A 234 -4.09 -11.70 -10.90
C THR A 234 -5.28 -12.15 -11.75
N SER A 235 -6.20 -11.24 -12.15
CA SER A 235 -7.44 -11.64 -12.83
C SER A 235 -7.18 -12.46 -14.10
N SER A 236 -6.24 -12.04 -14.94
CA SER A 236 -5.94 -12.73 -16.20
C SER A 236 -5.40 -14.13 -15.96
N SER A 237 -4.42 -14.26 -15.05
CA SER A 237 -3.81 -15.55 -14.69
C SER A 237 -4.81 -16.49 -14.02
N LEU A 238 -5.69 -15.98 -13.15
CA LEU A 238 -6.74 -16.77 -12.51
C LEU A 238 -7.75 -17.31 -13.51
N THR A 239 -8.22 -16.48 -14.44
CA THR A 239 -9.17 -16.92 -15.47
C THR A 239 -8.57 -18.01 -16.34
N GLN A 240 -7.29 -17.90 -16.71
CA GLN A 240 -6.62 -18.91 -17.53
C GLN A 240 -6.35 -20.22 -16.77
N LEU A 241 -5.89 -20.12 -15.51
CA LEU A 241 -5.49 -21.30 -14.72
C LEU A 241 -6.67 -22.13 -14.21
N PHE A 242 -7.80 -21.48 -13.96
CA PHE A 242 -9.00 -22.14 -13.46
C PHE A 242 -10.04 -22.38 -14.56
N ASP A 243 -9.69 -22.16 -15.83
CA ASP A 243 -10.61 -22.45 -16.94
C ASP A 243 -10.97 -23.94 -16.96
N GLY A 244 -12.26 -24.24 -17.10
CA GLY A 244 -12.79 -25.61 -17.03
C GLY A 244 -12.83 -26.25 -15.64
N LEU A 245 -12.42 -25.56 -14.57
CA LEU A 245 -12.53 -26.05 -13.19
C LEU A 245 -13.82 -25.52 -12.49
N PRO A 246 -14.28 -26.18 -11.41
CA PRO A 246 -15.44 -25.71 -10.66
C PRO A 246 -15.23 -24.31 -10.07
N ALA A 247 -16.21 -23.41 -10.26
CA ALA A 247 -16.15 -22.04 -9.74
C ALA A 247 -15.89 -21.95 -8.22
N SER A 248 -16.41 -22.91 -7.46
CA SER A 248 -16.17 -23.02 -6.01
C SER A 248 -14.69 -23.16 -5.65
N LEU A 249 -13.89 -23.77 -6.51
CA LEU A 249 -12.44 -23.92 -6.31
C LEU A 249 -11.73 -22.58 -6.47
N THR A 250 -12.09 -21.83 -7.51
CA THR A 250 -11.55 -20.48 -7.76
C THR A 250 -11.92 -19.52 -6.63
N ASP A 251 -13.17 -19.54 -6.16
CA ASP A 251 -13.63 -18.70 -5.05
C ASP A 251 -12.89 -19.01 -3.75
N THR A 252 -12.72 -20.30 -3.44
CA THR A 252 -11.95 -20.74 -2.26
C THR A 252 -10.50 -20.28 -2.35
N TYR A 253 -9.86 -20.44 -3.52
CA TYR A 253 -8.49 -19.99 -3.73
C TYR A 253 -8.35 -18.47 -3.57
N ARG A 254 -9.28 -17.70 -4.15
CA ARG A 254 -9.31 -16.23 -4.05
C ARG A 254 -9.47 -15.77 -2.61
N GLU A 255 -10.27 -16.45 -1.81
CA GLU A 255 -10.43 -16.16 -0.37
C GLU A 255 -9.16 -16.48 0.42
N VAL A 256 -8.59 -17.68 0.25
CA VAL A 256 -7.37 -18.11 0.96
C VAL A 256 -6.20 -17.18 0.65
N MET A 257 -6.04 -16.78 -0.61
CA MET A 257 -4.98 -15.89 -1.05
C MET A 257 -5.24 -14.41 -0.74
N GLY A 258 -6.39 -14.07 -0.12
CA GLY A 258 -6.73 -12.68 0.20
C GLY A 258 -6.87 -11.80 -1.04
N ILE A 259 -7.35 -12.37 -2.14
CA ILE A 259 -7.73 -11.67 -3.38
C ILE A 259 -9.16 -11.15 -3.25
N THR A 260 -10.01 -11.89 -2.54
CA THR A 260 -11.36 -11.50 -2.16
C THR A 260 -11.50 -11.51 -0.64
N ILE A 261 -12.20 -10.50 -0.11
CA ILE A 261 -12.51 -10.42 1.31
C ILE A 261 -13.96 -10.84 1.53
N THR A 262 -14.16 -11.83 2.40
CA THR A 262 -15.47 -12.34 2.78
C THR A 262 -15.86 -11.85 4.18
N VAL A 263 -17.09 -11.38 4.33
CA VAL A 263 -17.70 -11.04 5.63
C VAL A 263 -19.05 -11.74 5.70
N ASN A 264 -19.32 -12.49 6.77
CA ASN A 264 -20.56 -13.27 6.92
C ASN A 264 -20.89 -14.18 5.71
N LYS A 265 -19.85 -14.85 5.15
CA LYS A 265 -19.95 -15.72 3.96
C LYS A 265 -20.34 -15.02 2.65
N GLN A 266 -20.32 -13.69 2.61
CA GLN A 266 -20.51 -12.92 1.39
C GLN A 266 -19.22 -12.20 1.01
N ALA A 267 -18.84 -12.28 -0.26
CA ALA A 267 -17.72 -11.51 -0.79
C ALA A 267 -18.07 -10.02 -0.83
N LEU A 268 -17.18 -9.18 -0.33
CA LEU A 268 -17.34 -7.73 -0.40
C LEU A 268 -17.15 -7.26 -1.84
N SER A 269 -18.08 -6.43 -2.33
CA SER A 269 -17.98 -5.86 -3.67
C SER A 269 -16.78 -4.91 -3.78
N THR A 270 -16.20 -4.83 -4.97
CA THR A 270 -15.06 -3.94 -5.28
C THR A 270 -15.42 -2.48 -5.00
N GLU A 271 -16.63 -2.07 -5.38
CA GLU A 271 -17.14 -0.70 -5.23
C GLU A 271 -17.27 -0.34 -3.74
N PHE A 272 -17.77 -1.27 -2.93
CA PHE A 272 -17.90 -1.08 -1.49
C PHE A 272 -16.54 -0.90 -0.81
N GLN A 273 -15.55 -1.70 -1.19
CA GLN A 273 -14.18 -1.57 -0.66
C GLN A 273 -13.56 -0.22 -1.05
N ILE A 274 -13.68 0.19 -2.31
CA ILE A 274 -13.18 1.51 -2.79
C ILE A 274 -13.86 2.66 -2.05
N LEU A 275 -15.18 2.61 -1.88
CA LEU A 275 -15.95 3.61 -1.14
C LEU A 275 -15.46 3.72 0.32
N THR A 276 -15.27 2.57 0.97
CA THR A 276 -14.82 2.51 2.37
C THR A 276 -13.41 3.09 2.53
N LEU A 277 -12.49 2.78 1.61
CA LEU A 277 -11.15 3.36 1.58
C LEU A 277 -11.20 4.88 1.38
N LEU A 278 -11.99 5.35 0.43
CA LEU A 278 -12.14 6.78 0.15
C LEU A 278 -12.73 7.53 1.36
N LEU A 279 -13.74 6.97 2.02
CA LEU A 279 -14.30 7.51 3.25
C LEU A 279 -13.26 7.52 4.38
N CYS A 280 -12.47 6.46 4.54
CA CYS A 280 -11.38 6.40 5.51
C CYS A 280 -10.36 7.54 5.29
N GLY A 281 -9.92 7.75 4.05
CA GLY A 281 -9.01 8.84 3.69
C GLY A 281 -9.61 10.22 3.96
N ILE A 282 -10.86 10.45 3.58
CA ILE A 282 -11.55 11.74 3.82
C ILE A 282 -11.71 12.00 5.32
N ILE A 283 -12.20 11.04 6.09
CA ILE A 283 -12.44 11.19 7.53
C ILE A 283 -11.12 11.50 8.26
N THR A 284 -10.06 10.76 7.95
CA THR A 284 -8.74 10.95 8.58
C THR A 284 -8.13 12.29 8.19
N LEU A 285 -8.27 12.72 6.94
CA LEU A 285 -7.84 14.04 6.51
C LEU A 285 -8.62 15.17 7.18
N SER A 286 -9.96 15.08 7.21
CA SER A 286 -10.83 16.06 7.86
C SER A 286 -10.51 16.18 9.35
N LEU A 287 -10.29 15.06 10.03
CA LEU A 287 -9.89 15.03 11.44
C LEU A 287 -8.51 15.69 11.64
N THR A 288 -7.54 15.38 10.77
CA THR A 288 -6.21 16.00 10.80
C THR A 288 -6.29 17.52 10.68
N VAL A 289 -7.03 18.03 9.69
CA VAL A 289 -7.22 19.47 9.49
C VAL A 289 -7.94 20.12 10.67
N TYR A 290 -8.98 19.47 11.20
CA TYR A 290 -9.72 19.95 12.36
C TYR A 290 -8.84 20.09 13.61
N LEU A 291 -8.05 19.06 13.93
CA LEU A 291 -7.14 19.07 15.09
C LEU A 291 -6.07 20.16 14.99
N LEU A 292 -5.58 20.42 13.78
CA LEU A 292 -4.55 21.44 13.52
C LEU A 292 -5.07 22.88 13.60
N ASN A 293 -6.35 23.08 13.31
CA ASN A 293 -6.98 24.37 13.51
C ASN A 293 -7.23 24.66 14.99
N ARG A 294 -7.38 23.63 15.83
CA ARG A 294 -7.57 23.79 17.28
C ARG A 294 -6.28 23.95 18.07
N HIS A 295 -5.20 23.29 17.67
CA HIS A 295 -3.89 23.51 18.29
C HIS A 295 -3.30 24.84 17.83
N THR A 296 -3.51 25.90 18.61
CA THR A 296 -2.70 27.12 18.54
C THR A 296 -1.34 26.88 19.20
N ALA A 297 -0.27 27.42 18.63
CA ALA A 297 1.11 27.34 19.12
C ALA A 297 1.34 27.87 20.56
N PHE A 298 0.26 28.18 21.30
CA PHE A 298 0.24 28.68 22.67
C PHE A 298 -0.30 27.67 23.69
N ASP A 299 -0.67 26.44 23.30
CA ASP A 299 -1.14 25.40 24.24
C ASP A 299 0.01 24.54 24.82
N LYS A 300 1.15 25.16 25.12
CA LYS A 300 2.19 24.56 25.98
C LYS A 300 2.69 25.56 27.00
#